data_AF-A0A7X0NFC5-F1
#
_entry.id   AF-A0A7X0NFC5-F1
#
_cell.length_a   1.000
_cell.length_b   1.000
_cell.length_c   1.000
_cell.angle_alpha   90.00
_cell.angle_beta   90.00
_cell.angle_gamma   90.00
#
_symmetry.space_group_name_H-M   'P 1'
#
loop_
_entity.id
_entity.type
_entity.pdbx_description
1 polymer ?
#
loop_
_entity_poly.entity_id
_entity_poly.type
_entity_poly.pdbx_seq_one_letter_code
_entity_poly.pdbx_strand_id
1 'polypeptide(L)'
;MKFLSNLVTRPTAWQLLAISALGLELAALFFQYVLDLAPCIMCIYQRVAIWAIFFAGVVGSIGTQYLLVRVTAFLLWGVGAIWGLLIAIEHVETQTSAMSFLYSCDFVPNFPTWAPLHEWLPALFAATGDCGDINWQFLGYSMPQWMIANYSAYTALLAAVLVARLYQKRSL
;
A
#
# COMPACT_ATOMS: atom_id res chain seq x y z
N MET A 1 21.34 12.83 12.26
CA MET A 1 21.17 11.41 11.81
C MET A 1 20.93 10.39 12.93
N LYS A 2 21.41 10.58 14.17
CA LYS A 2 21.13 9.65 15.30
C LYS A 2 19.63 9.49 15.66
N PHE A 3 18.81 10.51 15.38
CA PHE A 3 17.37 10.47 15.64
C PHE A 3 16.63 9.48 14.72
N LEU A 4 16.93 9.51 13.40
CA LEU A 4 16.34 8.60 12.41
C LEU A 4 16.75 7.14 12.63
N SER A 5 17.98 6.88 13.07
CA SER A 5 18.36 5.50 13.38
C SER A 5 17.72 4.96 14.66
N ASN A 6 17.49 5.81 15.65
CA ASN A 6 16.77 5.46 16.88
C ASN A 6 15.27 5.24 16.66
N LEU A 7 14.67 5.85 15.62
CA LEU A 7 13.28 5.55 15.24
C LEU A 7 13.12 4.08 14.86
N VAL A 8 14.09 3.50 14.15
CA VAL A 8 14.03 2.11 13.67
C VAL A 8 14.19 1.08 14.79
N THR A 9 14.90 1.42 15.87
CA THR A 9 15.01 0.55 17.07
C THR A 9 13.82 0.67 17.99
N ARG A 10 12.99 1.72 17.85
CA ARG A 10 11.81 1.91 18.69
C ARG A 10 10.60 1.20 18.09
N PRO A 11 9.86 0.40 18.87
CA PRO A 11 8.64 -0.25 18.39
C PRO A 11 7.55 0.77 18.01
N THR A 12 7.60 1.98 18.60
CA THR A 12 6.64 3.06 18.33
C THR A 12 6.67 3.55 16.88
N ALA A 13 7.82 3.55 16.21
CA ALA A 13 7.89 3.96 14.80
C ALA A 13 7.21 2.96 13.87
N TRP A 14 7.36 1.66 14.17
CA TRP A 14 6.68 0.58 13.44
C TRP A 14 5.18 0.58 13.69
N GLN A 15 4.75 0.90 14.92
CA GLN A 15 3.34 1.10 15.25
C GLN A 15 2.74 2.29 14.51
N LEU A 16 3.45 3.42 14.40
CA LEU A 16 2.99 4.57 13.62
C LEU A 16 2.78 4.21 12.14
N LEU A 17 3.67 3.41 11.56
CA LEU A 17 3.53 2.91 10.18
C LEU A 17 2.33 1.97 10.03
N ALA A 18 2.09 1.09 11.01
CA ALA A 18 0.89 0.25 11.02
C ALA A 18 -0.39 1.10 11.14
N ILE A 19 -0.40 2.10 12.03
CA ILE A 19 -1.56 2.99 12.23
C ILE A 19 -1.84 3.81 10.97
N SER A 20 -0.80 4.32 10.28
CA SER A 20 -0.99 5.07 9.05
C SER A 20 -1.54 4.21 7.91
N ALA A 21 -1.06 2.96 7.78
CA ALA A 21 -1.60 2.00 6.81
C ALA A 21 -3.07 1.64 7.12
N LEU A 22 -3.38 1.39 8.39
CA LEU A 22 -4.75 1.09 8.83
C LEU A 22 -5.69 2.29 8.62
N GLY A 23 -5.20 3.52 8.83
CA GLY A 23 -5.97 4.74 8.53
C GLY A 23 -6.33 4.88 7.05
N LEU A 24 -5.42 4.49 6.15
CA LEU A 24 -5.69 4.49 4.70
C LEU A 24 -6.72 3.42 4.31
N GLU A 25 -6.63 2.21 4.89
CA GLU A 25 -7.65 1.16 4.70
C GLU A 25 -9.02 1.62 5.20
N LEU A 26 -9.10 2.20 6.41
CA LEU A 26 -10.36 2.72 6.95
C LEU A 26 -10.95 3.84 6.08
N ALA A 27 -10.10 4.73 5.56
CA ALA A 27 -10.54 5.74 4.61
C ALA A 27 -11.10 5.09 3.34
N ALA A 28 -10.44 4.05 2.81
CA ALA A 28 -10.93 3.32 1.63
C ALA A 28 -12.28 2.62 1.88
N LEU A 29 -12.47 2.02 3.07
CA LEU A 29 -13.77 1.46 3.48
C LEU A 29 -14.84 2.55 3.60
N PHE A 30 -14.48 3.74 4.12
CA PHE A 30 -15.40 4.87 4.18
C PHE A 30 -15.87 5.30 2.78
N PHE A 31 -14.95 5.41 1.82
CA PHE A 31 -15.32 5.70 0.43
C PHE A 31 -16.22 4.62 -0.19
N GLN A 32 -15.99 3.35 0.14
CA GLN A 32 -16.77 2.25 -0.38
C GLN A 32 -18.19 2.18 0.20
N TYR A 33 -18.36 2.29 1.53
CA TYR A 33 -19.64 2.08 2.19
C TYR A 33 -20.46 3.35 2.42
N VAL A 34 -19.80 4.51 2.57
CA VAL A 34 -20.50 5.78 2.86
C VAL A 34 -20.78 6.56 1.59
N LEU A 35 -19.86 6.53 0.64
CA LEU A 35 -20.01 7.21 -0.64
C LEU A 35 -20.51 6.29 -1.78
N ASP A 36 -20.71 5.00 -1.50
CA ASP A 36 -21.21 3.98 -2.44
C ASP A 36 -20.34 3.87 -3.73
N LEU A 37 -19.03 4.09 -3.59
CA LEU A 37 -18.10 3.90 -4.71
C LEU A 37 -17.73 2.42 -4.85
N ALA A 38 -18.17 1.80 -5.95
CA ALA A 38 -17.79 0.45 -6.31
C ALA A 38 -16.26 0.35 -6.50
N PRO A 39 -15.57 -0.60 -5.83
CA PRO A 39 -14.14 -0.76 -5.97
C PRO A 39 -13.79 -1.48 -7.28
N CYS A 40 -12.68 -1.05 -7.87
CA CYS A 40 -12.12 -1.58 -9.11
C CYS A 40 -11.05 -2.66 -8.84
N ILE A 41 -10.66 -3.48 -9.82
CA ILE A 41 -9.67 -4.55 -9.61
C ILE A 41 -8.30 -4.02 -9.16
N MET A 42 -7.84 -2.91 -9.77
CA MET A 42 -6.58 -2.28 -9.43
C MET A 42 -6.62 -1.68 -8.02
N CYS A 43 -7.79 -1.20 -7.60
CA CYS A 43 -8.05 -0.71 -6.25
C CYS A 43 -7.90 -1.84 -5.23
N ILE A 44 -8.38 -3.05 -5.56
CA ILE A 44 -8.21 -4.25 -4.72
C ILE A 44 -6.74 -4.62 -4.58
N TYR A 45 -5.96 -4.62 -5.67
CA TYR A 45 -4.53 -4.88 -5.59
C TYR A 45 -3.79 -3.83 -4.75
N GLN A 46 -4.19 -2.56 -4.83
CA GLN A 46 -3.65 -1.52 -3.94
C GLN A 46 -3.99 -1.81 -2.47
N ARG A 47 -5.22 -2.23 -2.12
CA ARG A 47 -5.54 -2.60 -0.73
C ARG A 47 -4.67 -3.75 -0.22
N VAL A 48 -4.44 -4.77 -1.05
CA VAL A 48 -3.53 -5.87 -0.68
C VAL A 48 -2.11 -5.35 -0.39
N ALA A 49 -1.63 -4.38 -1.18
CA ALA A 49 -0.35 -3.75 -0.94
C ALA A 49 -0.31 -2.94 0.37
N ILE A 50 -1.38 -2.22 0.74
CA ILE A 50 -1.47 -1.52 2.04
C ILE A 50 -1.52 -2.53 3.19
N TRP A 51 -2.26 -3.62 3.06
CA TRP A 51 -2.28 -4.71 4.05
C TRP A 51 -0.88 -5.31 4.25
N ALA A 52 -0.10 -5.49 3.19
CA ALA A 52 1.30 -5.92 3.31
C ALA A 52 2.15 -4.92 4.14
N ILE A 53 1.96 -3.62 3.94
CA ILE A 53 2.61 -2.55 4.73
C ILE A 53 2.13 -2.56 6.19
N PHE A 54 0.84 -2.79 6.43
CA PHE A 54 0.28 -2.94 7.77
C PHE A 54 0.92 -4.11 8.52
N PHE A 55 0.97 -5.30 7.91
CA PHE A 55 1.61 -6.47 8.49
C PHE A 55 3.11 -6.24 8.70
N ALA A 56 3.79 -5.54 7.80
CA ALA A 56 5.18 -5.14 8.01
C ALA A 56 5.35 -4.28 9.28
N GLY A 57 4.44 -3.33 9.52
CA GLY A 57 4.38 -2.52 10.74
C GLY A 57 4.18 -3.35 12.01
N VAL A 58 3.21 -4.27 11.99
CA VAL A 58 2.91 -5.15 13.14
C VAL A 58 4.09 -6.07 13.46
N VAL A 59 4.60 -6.79 12.45
CA VAL A 59 5.74 -7.71 12.59
C VAL A 59 6.99 -6.95 13.06
N GLY A 60 7.24 -5.77 12.49
CA GLY A 60 8.34 -4.91 12.90
C GLY A 60 8.23 -4.39 14.34
N SER A 61 7.01 -4.19 14.85
CA SER A 61 6.79 -3.76 16.24
C SER A 61 7.07 -4.84 17.28
N ILE A 62 6.70 -6.10 16.97
CA ILE A 62 6.82 -7.25 17.89
C ILE A 62 8.28 -7.70 17.99
N GLY A 63 9.00 -7.72 16.86
CA GLY A 63 10.34 -8.31 16.77
C GLY A 63 11.47 -7.33 16.53
N THR A 64 11.42 -6.11 17.07
CA THR A 64 12.52 -5.12 16.92
C THR A 64 13.89 -5.64 17.38
N GLN A 65 13.88 -6.57 18.34
CA GLN A 65 15.06 -7.21 18.94
C GLN A 65 15.66 -8.33 18.06
N TYR A 66 14.86 -8.99 17.21
CA TYR A 66 15.29 -10.12 16.40
C TYR A 66 15.66 -9.67 14.99
N LEU A 67 16.91 -9.92 14.57
CA LEU A 67 17.41 -9.50 13.25
C LEU A 67 16.56 -10.06 12.11
N LEU A 68 16.16 -11.34 12.20
CA LEU A 68 15.33 -11.99 11.18
C LEU A 68 13.97 -11.30 11.02
N VAL A 69 13.26 -11.04 12.12
CA VAL A 69 11.93 -10.40 12.10
C VAL A 69 12.01 -8.99 11.51
N ARG A 70 13.10 -8.29 11.80
CA ARG A 70 13.33 -6.96 11.27
C ARG A 70 13.62 -6.97 9.77
N VAL A 71 14.39 -7.94 9.28
CA VAL A 71 14.63 -8.10 7.83
C VAL A 71 13.33 -8.45 7.12
N THR A 72 12.52 -9.38 7.66
CA THR A 72 11.23 -9.72 7.06
C THR A 72 10.27 -8.53 7.04
N ALA A 73 10.26 -7.69 8.09
CA ALA A 73 9.44 -6.48 8.13
C ALA A 73 9.88 -5.46 7.06
N PHE A 74 11.19 -5.27 6.85
CA PHE A 74 11.68 -4.41 5.76
C PHE A 74 11.36 -4.96 4.38
N LEU A 75 11.46 -6.28 4.19
CA LEU A 75 11.09 -6.91 2.92
C LEU A 75 9.60 -6.74 2.63
N LEU A 76 8.72 -7.00 3.60
CA LEU A 76 7.28 -6.80 3.45
C LEU A 76 6.93 -5.34 3.15
N TRP A 77 7.53 -4.40 3.87
CA TRP A 77 7.32 -2.98 3.62
C TRP A 77 7.81 -2.58 2.23
N GLY A 78 9.00 -3.03 1.83
CA GLY A 78 9.57 -2.74 0.51
C GLY A 78 8.73 -3.31 -0.63
N VAL A 79 8.34 -4.58 -0.54
CA VAL A 79 7.49 -5.24 -1.53
C VAL A 79 6.14 -4.53 -1.61
N GLY A 80 5.47 -4.28 -0.49
CA GLY A 80 4.18 -3.58 -0.48
C GLY A 80 4.25 -2.16 -1.05
N ALA A 81 5.28 -1.39 -0.69
CA ALA A 81 5.41 -0.01 -1.16
C ALA A 81 5.77 0.08 -2.65
N ILE A 82 6.74 -0.73 -3.11
CA ILE A 82 7.19 -0.71 -4.51
C ILE A 82 6.10 -1.29 -5.42
N TRP A 83 5.51 -2.42 -5.04
CA TRP A 83 4.46 -3.05 -5.85
C TRP A 83 3.20 -2.18 -5.89
N GLY A 84 2.79 -1.62 -4.75
CA GLY A 84 1.68 -0.66 -4.68
C GLY A 84 1.91 0.59 -5.53
N LEU A 85 3.15 1.12 -5.57
CA LEU A 85 3.52 2.24 -6.43
C LEU A 85 3.38 1.90 -7.92
N LEU A 86 3.87 0.73 -8.34
CA LEU A 86 3.75 0.27 -9.74
C LEU A 86 2.29 0.15 -10.16
N ILE A 87 1.46 -0.50 -9.33
CA ILE A 87 0.01 -0.64 -9.59
C ILE A 87 -0.67 0.74 -9.66
N ALA A 88 -0.28 1.68 -8.79
CA ALA A 88 -0.86 3.02 -8.79
C ALA A 88 -0.50 3.82 -10.05
N ILE A 89 0.73 3.70 -10.55
CA ILE A 89 1.16 4.31 -11.82
C ILE A 89 0.37 3.70 -12.99
N GLU A 90 0.30 2.37 -13.08
CA GLU A 90 -0.44 1.67 -14.13
C GLU A 90 -1.92 2.04 -14.13
N HIS A 91 -2.51 2.24 -12.95
CA HIS A 91 -3.89 2.68 -12.81
C HIS A 91 -4.09 4.10 -13.37
N VAL A 92 -3.21 5.04 -13.06
CA VAL A 92 -3.29 6.41 -13.62
C VAL A 92 -3.10 6.41 -15.14
N GLU A 93 -2.17 5.60 -15.65
CA GLU A 93 -1.96 5.44 -17.09
C GLU A 93 -3.22 4.89 -17.76
N THR A 94 -3.87 3.89 -17.15
CA THR A 94 -5.11 3.30 -17.66
C THR A 94 -6.23 4.33 -17.71
N GLN A 95 -6.41 5.15 -16.66
CA GLN A 95 -7.41 6.23 -16.63
C GLN A 95 -7.15 7.35 -17.64
N THR A 96 -5.88 7.64 -17.93
CA THR A 96 -5.50 8.75 -18.83
C THR A 96 -5.41 8.30 -20.29
N SER A 97 -5.30 6.99 -20.54
CA SER A 97 -5.22 6.42 -21.88
C SER A 97 -6.54 6.58 -22.64
N ALA A 98 -6.46 6.94 -23.92
CA ALA A 98 -7.63 7.13 -24.80
C ALA A 98 -8.46 5.84 -25.04
N MET A 99 -7.98 4.69 -24.58
CA MET A 99 -8.62 3.37 -24.67
C MET A 99 -9.14 2.90 -23.30
N SER A 100 -9.35 3.80 -22.33
CA SER A 100 -9.87 3.46 -21.00
C SER A 100 -11.17 2.64 -21.03
N PHE A 101 -12.00 2.81 -22.07
CA PHE A 101 -13.23 2.04 -22.30
C PHE A 101 -13.01 0.60 -22.81
N LEU A 102 -11.80 0.25 -23.27
CA LEU A 102 -11.42 -1.11 -23.69
C LEU A 102 -10.74 -1.91 -22.58
N TYR A 103 -10.31 -1.25 -21.51
CA TYR A 103 -9.79 -1.88 -20.30
C TYR A 103 -10.94 -2.20 -19.34
N SER A 104 -11.95 -2.95 -19.81
CA SER A 104 -12.84 -3.68 -18.91
C SER A 104 -11.99 -4.73 -18.22
N CYS A 105 -11.41 -4.36 -17.08
CA CYS A 105 -10.67 -5.28 -16.23
C CYS A 105 -11.54 -6.50 -15.95
N ASP A 106 -10.93 -7.68 -15.99
CA ASP A 106 -11.60 -8.94 -15.68
C ASP A 106 -12.37 -8.80 -14.34
N PHE A 107 -13.64 -9.19 -14.31
CA PHE A 107 -14.47 -9.10 -13.11
C PHE A 107 -13.94 -9.95 -11.95
N VAL A 108 -13.02 -10.88 -12.23
CA VAL A 108 -12.37 -11.75 -11.26
C VAL A 108 -10.90 -11.35 -11.11
N PRO A 109 -10.48 -10.87 -9.93
CA PRO A 109 -9.07 -10.69 -9.64
C PRO A 109 -8.35 -12.03 -9.72
N ASN A 110 -7.29 -12.09 -10.52
CA ASN A 110 -6.49 -13.30 -10.73
C ASN A 110 -5.59 -13.54 -9.51
N PHE A 111 -6.21 -13.90 -8.38
CA PHE A 111 -5.50 -14.29 -7.18
C PHE A 111 -4.96 -15.71 -7.37
N PRO A 112 -3.77 -16.02 -6.84
CA PRO A 112 -3.26 -17.38 -6.86
C PRO A 112 -4.25 -18.35 -6.21
N THR A 113 -4.36 -19.57 -6.74
CA THR A 113 -5.29 -20.60 -6.23
C THR A 113 -5.08 -20.94 -4.75
N TRP A 114 -3.92 -20.61 -4.18
CA TRP A 114 -3.59 -20.81 -2.76
C TRP A 114 -4.06 -19.68 -1.84
N ALA A 115 -4.55 -18.54 -2.37
CA ALA A 115 -5.06 -17.41 -1.59
C ALA A 115 -6.19 -16.65 -2.33
N PRO A 116 -7.39 -17.27 -2.52
CA PRO A 116 -8.54 -16.60 -3.11
C PRO A 116 -9.15 -15.58 -2.13
N LEU A 117 -8.49 -14.42 -1.96
CA LEU A 117 -8.92 -13.35 -1.05
C LEU A 117 -10.34 -12.83 -1.37
N HIS A 118 -10.72 -12.87 -2.65
CA HIS A 118 -12.05 -12.52 -3.13
C HIS A 118 -13.16 -13.44 -2.61
N GLU A 119 -12.87 -14.73 -2.38
CA GLU A 119 -13.81 -15.68 -1.77
C GLU A 119 -13.78 -15.62 -0.24
N TRP A 120 -12.61 -15.37 0.35
CA TRP A 120 -12.46 -15.35 1.81
C TRP A 120 -13.07 -14.10 2.45
N LEU A 121 -12.95 -12.94 1.81
CA LEU A 121 -13.51 -11.68 2.31
C LEU A 121 -14.18 -10.87 1.17
N PRO A 122 -15.33 -11.34 0.65
CA PRO A 122 -16.01 -10.70 -0.48
C PRO A 122 -16.44 -9.26 -0.15
N ALA A 123 -16.73 -8.96 1.12
CA ALA A 123 -17.07 -7.61 1.56
C ALA A 123 -15.94 -6.58 1.31
N LEU A 124 -14.68 -7.01 1.35
CA LEU A 124 -13.52 -6.13 1.14
C LEU A 124 -12.87 -6.27 -0.24
N PHE A 125 -13.00 -7.44 -0.88
CA PHE A 125 -12.24 -7.79 -2.09
C PHE A 125 -13.10 -8.09 -3.33
N ALA A 126 -14.42 -7.94 -3.26
CA ALA A 126 -15.26 -8.01 -4.45
C ALA A 126 -15.05 -6.77 -5.33
N ALA A 127 -14.57 -6.98 -6.56
CA ALA A 127 -14.50 -5.94 -7.58
C ALA A 127 -15.83 -5.88 -8.32
N THR A 128 -16.55 -4.77 -8.18
CA THR A 128 -17.86 -4.57 -8.83
C THR A 128 -17.89 -3.32 -9.73
N GLY A 129 -16.82 -2.51 -9.69
CA GLY A 129 -16.70 -1.27 -10.46
C GLY A 129 -15.72 -1.36 -11.63
N ASP A 130 -15.90 -0.47 -12.61
CA ASP A 130 -15.01 -0.34 -13.76
C ASP A 130 -13.76 0.50 -13.41
N CYS A 131 -12.61 0.18 -14.00
CA CYS A 131 -11.34 0.87 -13.74
C CYS A 131 -11.19 2.17 -14.54
N GLY A 132 -11.97 2.32 -15.62
CA GLY A 132 -11.93 3.48 -16.52
C GLY A 132 -12.62 4.73 -15.97
N ASP A 133 -13.52 4.59 -15.00
CA ASP A 133 -14.33 5.69 -14.49
C ASP A 133 -13.66 6.46 -13.35
N ILE A 134 -13.59 7.79 -13.51
CA ILE A 134 -13.10 8.68 -12.45
C ILE A 134 -14.28 9.02 -11.53
N ASN A 135 -14.55 8.14 -10.57
CA ASN A 135 -15.67 8.27 -9.63
C ASN A 135 -15.43 9.32 -8.54
N TRP A 136 -14.18 9.72 -8.30
CA TRP A 136 -13.85 10.73 -7.28
C TRP A 136 -12.61 11.54 -7.66
N GLN A 137 -12.69 12.84 -7.42
CA GLN A 137 -11.60 13.78 -7.58
C GLN A 137 -11.51 14.69 -6.35
N PHE A 138 -10.29 14.96 -5.90
CA PHE A 138 -10.03 15.91 -4.83
C PHE A 138 -8.87 16.82 -5.21
N LEU A 139 -9.11 18.13 -5.12
CA LEU A 139 -8.23 19.18 -5.65
C LEU A 139 -7.89 19.00 -7.15
N GLY A 140 -8.77 18.36 -7.92
CA GLY A 140 -8.55 18.07 -9.35
C GLY A 140 -7.65 16.87 -9.61
N TYR A 141 -7.22 16.14 -8.57
CA TYR A 141 -6.49 14.88 -8.71
C TYR A 141 -7.41 13.68 -8.47
N SER A 142 -7.22 12.60 -9.21
CA SER A 142 -7.96 11.36 -9.04
C SER A 142 -7.44 10.55 -7.84
N MET A 143 -8.27 9.64 -7.31
CA MET A 143 -7.89 8.74 -6.21
C MET A 143 -6.54 8.01 -6.46
N PRO A 144 -6.30 7.41 -7.64
CA PRO A 144 -5.03 6.71 -7.90
C PRO A 144 -3.80 7.64 -7.86
N GLN A 145 -3.95 8.91 -8.25
CA GLN A 145 -2.85 9.89 -8.17
C GLN A 145 -2.47 10.19 -6.71
N TRP A 146 -3.45 10.29 -5.82
CA TRP A 146 -3.21 10.38 -4.38
C TRP A 146 -2.55 9.11 -3.82
N MET A 147 -2.89 7.94 -4.35
CA MET A 147 -2.21 6.69 -3.99
C MET A 147 -0.75 6.67 -4.44
N ILE A 148 -0.39 7.19 -5.62
CA ILE A 148 1.01 7.36 -6.04
C ILE A 148 1.77 8.21 -5.02
N ALA A 149 1.19 9.33 -4.57
CA ALA A 149 1.80 10.19 -3.55
C ALA A 149 2.03 9.43 -2.23
N ASN A 150 1.06 8.64 -1.78
CA ASN A 150 1.22 7.85 -0.55
C ASN A 150 2.28 6.74 -0.69
N TYR A 151 2.25 5.95 -1.76
CA TYR A 151 3.25 4.88 -1.96
C TYR A 151 4.65 5.41 -2.18
N SER A 152 4.79 6.56 -2.87
CA SER A 152 6.09 7.22 -3.01
C SER A 152 6.60 7.74 -1.67
N ALA A 153 5.74 8.28 -0.81
CA ALA A 153 6.12 8.67 0.56
C ALA A 153 6.58 7.46 1.39
N TYR A 154 5.86 6.33 1.34
CA TYR A 154 6.28 5.08 2.01
C TYR A 154 7.62 4.56 1.49
N THR A 155 7.83 4.60 0.17
CA THR A 155 9.09 4.18 -0.46
C THR A 155 10.25 5.10 -0.08
N ALA A 156 10.03 6.42 -0.06
CA ALA A 156 11.02 7.41 0.34
C ALA A 156 11.40 7.26 1.83
N LEU A 157 10.43 7.00 2.70
CA LEU A 157 10.67 6.72 4.11
C LEU A 157 11.52 5.46 4.30
N LEU A 158 11.23 4.39 3.53
CA LEU A 158 12.03 3.17 3.56
C LEU A 158 13.47 3.43 3.11
N ALA A 159 13.66 4.17 2.02
CA ALA A 159 14.98 4.55 1.52
C ALA A 159 15.75 5.40 2.56
N ALA A 160 15.11 6.40 3.16
CA ALA A 160 15.72 7.24 4.20
C ALA A 160 16.17 6.41 5.42
N VAL A 161 15.35 5.43 5.84
CA VAL A 161 15.67 4.51 6.94
C VAL A 161 16.86 3.61 6.61
N LEU A 162 16.91 3.03 5.41
CA LEU A 162 18.01 2.19 4.96
C LEU A 162 19.32 2.98 4.86
N VAL A 163 19.28 4.18 4.27
CA VAL A 163 20.44 5.07 4.16
C VAL A 163 20.95 5.46 5.55
N ALA A 164 20.07 5.85 6.47
CA ALA A 164 20.45 6.18 7.84
C ALA A 164 21.15 5.01 8.56
N ARG A 165 20.71 3.78 8.31
CA ARG A 165 21.34 2.57 8.86
C ARG A 165 22.71 2.29 8.23
N LEU A 166 22.86 2.47 6.93
CA LEU A 166 24.15 2.30 6.23
C LEU A 166 25.18 3.33 6.72
N TYR A 167 24.79 4.61 6.86
CA TYR A 167 25.67 5.67 7.38
C TYR A 167 26.15 5.38 8.81
N GLN A 168 25.28 4.85 9.68
CA GLN A 168 25.68 4.54 11.05
C GLN A 168 26.63 3.34 11.13
N LYS A 169 26.46 2.34 10.25
CA LYS A 169 27.41 1.21 10.17
C LYS A 169 28.77 1.65 9.62
N ARG A 170 28.81 2.67 8.76
CA ARG A 170 30.04 3.23 8.18
C ARG A 170 30.80 4.16 9.14
N SER A 171 30.15 4.70 10.18
CA SER A 171 30.79 5.58 11.17
C SER A 171 31.29 4.85 12.42
N LEU A 172 31.27 3.51 12.42
CA LEU A 172 31.84 2.61 13.43
C LEU A 172 33.04 1.90 12.79
#